data_AF-A0A2N1SIM8-F1
#
_entry.id   AF-A0A2N1SIM8-F1
#
_cell.length_a   1.000
_cell.length_b   1.000
_cell.length_c   1.000
_cell.angle_alpha   90.00
_cell.angle_beta   90.00
_cell.angle_gamma   90.00
#
_symmetry.space_group_name_H-M   'P 1'
#
loop_
_entity.id
_entity.type
_entity.pdbx_description
1 polymer ?
#
loop_
_entity_poly.entity_id
_entity_poly.type
_entity_poly.pdbx_seq_one_letter_code
_entity_poly.pdbx_strand_id
1 'polypeptide(L)' 'MTFENLCTSEFSVTLSGSETIGLYIALAREEESLDHHQLVALERLRAILYEYLSVEELEGIGLAYAGLIVKEGDL' A
#
# COMPACT_ATOMS: atom_id res chain seq x y z
N MET A 1 25.61 8.50 -9.29
CA MET A 1 25.17 7.75 -8.09
C MET A 1 25.45 6.29 -8.36
N THR A 2 26.18 5.59 -7.48
CA THR A 2 26.41 4.14 -7.60
C THR A 2 25.29 3.37 -6.90
N PHE A 3 25.07 2.12 -7.30
CA PHE A 3 24.06 1.24 -6.67
C PHE A 3 24.33 1.06 -5.17
N GLU A 4 25.60 0.92 -4.77
CA GLU A 4 26.02 0.81 -3.37
C GLU A 4 25.67 2.05 -2.55
N ASN A 5 25.79 3.25 -3.14
CA ASN A 5 25.38 4.48 -2.48
C ASN A 5 23.86 4.54 -2.34
N LEU A 6 23.09 4.02 -3.30
CA LEU A 6 21.63 3.97 -3.21
C LEU A 6 21.16 3.03 -2.09
N CYS A 7 21.76 1.84 -1.97
CA CYS A 7 21.40 0.86 -0.93
C CYS A 7 21.62 1.36 0.50
N THR A 8 22.46 2.36 0.69
CA THR A 8 22.81 2.95 1.99
C THR A 8 22.26 4.36 2.19
N SER A 9 21.60 4.91 1.16
CA SER A 9 21.01 6.24 1.23
C SER A 9 19.68 6.18 1.98
N GLU A 10 19.53 7.05 2.97
CA GLU A 10 18.24 7.32 3.59
C GLU A 10 17.54 8.45 2.84
N PHE A 11 16.25 8.26 2.57
CA PHE A 11 15.40 9.28 1.97
C PHE A 11 14.05 9.32 2.69
N SER A 12 13.47 10.51 2.70
CA SER A 12 12.11 10.75 3.18
C SER A 12 11.23 11.08 2.00
N VAL A 13 10.04 10.47 1.94
CA VAL A 13 9.02 10.77 0.93
C VAL A 13 7.70 11.03 1.65
N THR A 14 6.92 11.97 1.12
CA THR A 14 5.54 12.21 1.57
C THR A 14 4.61 11.63 0.54
N LEU A 15 3.71 10.76 0.97
CA LEU A 15 2.69 10.13 0.12
C LEU A 15 1.32 10.75 0.42
N SER A 16 0.56 11.05 -0.62
CA SER A 16 -0.88 11.31 -0.52
C SER A 16 -1.62 10.03 -0.12
N GLY A 17 -2.85 10.16 0.40
CA GLY A 17 -3.66 9.00 0.77
C GLY A 17 -3.86 7.99 -0.36
N SER A 18 -4.06 8.46 -1.60
CA SER A 18 -4.18 7.60 -2.78
C SER A 18 -2.89 6.86 -3.15
N GLU A 19 -1.73 7.48 -2.93
CA GLU A 19 -0.42 6.84 -3.15
C GLU A 19 -0.13 5.81 -2.05
N THR A 20 -0.48 6.12 -0.80
CA THR A 20 -0.40 5.18 0.33
C THR A 20 -1.25 3.94 0.08
N ILE A 21 -2.50 4.11 -0.35
CA ILE A 21 -3.39 3.00 -0.71
C ILE A 21 -2.84 2.20 -1.90
N GLY A 22 -2.37 2.88 -2.94
CA GLY A 22 -1.80 2.21 -4.12
C GLY A 22 -0.57 1.37 -3.76
N LEU A 23 0.33 1.90 -2.92
CA LEU A 23 1.51 1.18 -2.45
C LEU A 23 1.12 -0.01 -1.57
N TYR A 24 0.16 0.16 -0.67
CA TYR A 24 -0.38 -0.94 0.14
C TYR A 24 -0.91 -2.07 -0.75
N ILE A 25 -1.76 -1.76 -1.73
CA ILE A 25 -2.34 -2.76 -2.63
C ILE A 25 -1.26 -3.48 -3.44
N ALA A 26 -0.27 -2.73 -3.96
CA ALA A 26 0.82 -3.30 -4.73
C ALA A 26 1.64 -4.31 -3.90
N LEU A 27 1.94 -3.98 -2.65
CA LEU A 27 2.69 -4.86 -1.74
C LEU A 27 1.85 -6.03 -1.25
N ALA A 28 0.60 -5.80 -0.83
CA ALA A 28 -0.29 -6.84 -0.32
C ALA A 28 -0.60 -7.94 -1.35
N ARG A 29 -0.64 -7.59 -2.65
CA ARG A 29 -0.87 -8.56 -3.72
C ARG A 29 0.25 -9.58 -3.89
N GLU A 30 1.47 -9.21 -3.52
CA GLU A 30 2.68 -10.00 -3.70
C GLU A 30 3.31 -10.36 -2.34
N GLU A 31 2.52 -10.32 -1.26
CA GLU A 31 2.98 -10.42 0.15
C GLU A 31 3.87 -11.65 0.39
N GLU A 32 3.55 -12.79 -0.22
CA GLU A 32 4.33 -14.03 -0.10
C GLU A 32 5.72 -13.96 -0.73
N SER A 33 5.95 -13.03 -1.65
CA SER A 33 7.21 -12.85 -2.38
C SER A 33 8.07 -11.71 -1.83
N LEU A 34 7.55 -10.94 -0.87
CA LEU A 34 8.23 -9.77 -0.34
C LEU A 34 9.46 -10.16 0.49
N ASP A 35 10.50 -9.34 0.39
CA ASP A 35 11.63 -9.42 1.32
C ASP A 35 11.27 -8.88 2.70
N HIS A 36 12.17 -9.07 3.67
CA HIS A 36 11.96 -8.65 5.04
C HIS A 36 11.68 -7.14 5.18
N HIS A 37 12.36 -6.28 4.42
CA HIS A 37 12.18 -4.83 4.51
C HIS A 37 10.84 -4.39 3.91
N GLN A 38 10.45 -5.03 2.81
CA GLN A 38 9.16 -4.80 2.16
C GLN A 38 8.00 -5.26 3.05
N LEU A 39 8.12 -6.40 3.73
CA LEU A 39 7.14 -6.86 4.72
C LEU A 39 7.00 -5.86 5.87
N VAL A 40 8.11 -5.35 6.41
CA VAL A 40 8.07 -4.31 7.46
C VAL A 40 7.39 -3.04 6.96
N ALA A 41 7.63 -2.64 5.70
CA ALA A 41 6.94 -1.50 5.10
C ALA A 41 5.43 -1.76 4.95
N LEU A 42 5.04 -2.95 4.49
CA LEU A 42 3.64 -3.36 4.36
C LEU A 42 2.92 -3.33 5.71
N GLU A 43 3.51 -3.87 6.78
CA GLU A 43 2.91 -3.82 8.12
C GLU A 43 2.72 -2.40 8.63
N ARG A 44 3.68 -1.50 8.36
CA ARG A 44 3.54 -0.08 8.70
C ARG A 44 2.43 0.60 7.93
N LEU A 45 2.32 0.31 6.62
CA LEU A 45 1.21 0.83 5.80
C LEU A 45 -0.13 0.31 6.32
N ARG A 46 -0.22 -0.97 6.69
CA ARG A 46 -1.42 -1.58 7.27
C ARG A 46 -1.83 -0.87 8.56
N ALA A 47 -0.87 -0.62 9.47
CA ALA A 47 -1.10 0.12 10.71
C ALA A 47 -1.60 1.55 10.46
N ILE A 48 -0.97 2.29 9.54
CA ILE A 48 -1.40 3.65 9.17
C ILE A 48 -2.83 3.62 8.61
N LEU A 49 -3.13 2.69 7.71
CA LEU A 49 -4.45 2.62 7.08
C LEU A 49 -5.54 2.23 8.08
N TYR A 50 -5.26 1.38 9.07
CA TYR A 50 -6.20 1.06 10.14
C TYR A 50 -6.56 2.24 11.05
N GLU A 51 -5.79 3.33 11.04
CA GLU A 51 -6.19 4.56 11.74
C GLU A 51 -7.36 5.27 11.06
N TYR A 52 -7.57 5.02 9.76
CA TYR A 52 -8.54 5.75 8.93
C TYR A 52 -9.61 4.85 8.30
N LEU A 53 -9.36 3.55 8.19
CA LEU A 53 -10.22 2.57 7.53
C LEU A 53 -10.53 1.41 8.47
N SER A 54 -11.75 0.89 8.39
CA SER A 54 -12.09 -0.37 9.05
C SER A 54 -11.37 -1.56 8.41
N VAL A 55 -11.35 -2.70 9.09
CA VAL A 55 -10.76 -3.94 8.55
C VAL A 55 -11.49 -4.35 7.27
N GLU A 56 -12.82 -4.25 7.27
CA GLU A 56 -13.67 -4.58 6.12
C GLU A 56 -13.42 -3.62 4.94
N GLU A 57 -13.24 -2.32 5.20
CA GLU A 57 -12.89 -1.34 4.17
C GLU A 57 -11.51 -1.62 3.57
N LEU A 58 -10.55 -2.04 4.40
CA LEU A 58 -9.21 -2.40 3.96
C LEU A 58 -9.21 -3.67 3.10
N GLU A 59 -9.95 -4.70 3.52
CA GLU A 59 -10.11 -5.94 2.75
C GLU A 59 -10.81 -5.70 1.40
N GLY A 60 -11.78 -4.78 1.37
CA GLY A 60 -12.50 -4.37 0.17
C GLY A 60 -11.72 -3.44 -0.76
N ILE A 61 -10.64 -2.79 -0.29
CA ILE A 61 -9.97 -1.72 -1.03
C ILE A 61 -9.32 -2.22 -2.32
N GLY A 62 -8.77 -3.44 -2.32
CA GLY A 62 -8.18 -4.04 -3.51
C GLY A 62 -9.19 -4.22 -4.64
N LEU A 63 -10.43 -4.59 -4.31
CA LEU A 63 -11.53 -4.73 -5.27
C LEU A 63 -12.04 -3.37 -5.76
N ALA A 64 -12.15 -2.39 -4.85
CA ALA A 64 -12.52 -1.02 -5.21
C ALA A 64 -11.50 -0.39 -6.17
N TYR A 65 -10.21 -0.55 -5.89
CA TYR A 65 -9.13 0.03 -6.68
C TYR A 65 -8.94 -0.65 -8.04
N ALA A 66 -9.28 -1.94 -8.15
CA ALA A 66 -9.32 -2.67 -9.42
C ALA A 66 -10.51 -2.26 -10.31
N GLY A 67 -11.37 -1.34 -9.85
CA GLY A 67 -12.59 -0.93 -10.56
C GLY A 67 -13.68 -2.02 -10.58
N LEU A 68 -13.58 -3.01 -9.69
CA LEU A 68 -14.52 -4.15 -9.62
C LEU A 68 -15.70 -3.88 -8.67
N ILE A 69 -15.62 -2.83 -7.85
CA ILE A 69 -16.76 -2.33 -7.08
C ILE A 69 -17.35 -1.13 -7.85
N VAL A 70 -18.38 -1.39 -8.64
CA VAL A 70 -19.26 -0.35 -9.17
C VAL A 70 -20.09 0.15 -7.98
N LYS A 71 -20.00 1.44 -7.66
CA LYS A 71 -20.95 2.05 -6.72
C LYS A 71 -22.36 1.88 -7.31
N GLU A 72 -23.26 1.24 -6.57
CA GLU A 72 -24.69 1.35 -6.86
C GLU A 72 -25.06 2.84 -6.84
N GLY A 73 -25.24 3.44 -8.03
CA GLY A 73 -25.48 4.87 -8.19
C GLY A 73 -25.15 5.45 -9.57
N ASP A 74 -24.43 4.74 -10.44
CA ASP A 74 -24.08 5.21 -11.81
C ASP A 74 -25.02 4.65 -12.92
N LEU A 75 -26.34 4.69 -12.70
CA LEU A 75 -27.35 4.53 -13.77
C LEU A 75 -28.42 5.62 -13.69
#